data_AF-A0A1Q7MJK5-F1
#
_entry.id   AF-A0A1Q7MJK5-F1
#
_cell.length_a   1.000
_cell.length_b   1.000
_cell.length_c   1.000
_cell.angle_alpha   90.00
_cell.angle_beta   90.00
_cell.angle_gamma   90.00
#
_symmetry.space_group_name_H-M   'P 1'
#
loop_
_entity.id
_entity.type
_entity.pdbx_description
1 polymer ?
#
loop_
_entity_poly.entity_id
_entity_poly.type
_entity_poly.pdbx_seq_one_letter_code
_entity_poly.pdbx_strand_id
1 'polypeptide(L)'
;MTKHVLVVCVSASALAACRAAAPQQRLEQQLRDSFVQQIVSTGIVRDFQRNGDTLSFSARYGNELDAKWRVHIDSAAIEAGADGTAKDKGVVKSSWYVNGEPIHRRGDQSDLPLPFLDNGIAQECWAFWDSRSHQWSWK
;
A
#
# COMPACT_ATOMS: atom_id res chain seq x y z
N MET A 1 30.13 -0.29 63.65
CA MET A 1 30.58 0.26 62.36
C MET A 1 30.57 -0.88 61.35
N THR A 2 29.53 -0.97 60.52
CA THR A 2 29.39 -2.05 59.53
C THR A 2 28.91 -1.43 58.22
N LYS A 3 29.69 -1.65 57.17
CA LYS A 3 29.72 -0.94 55.88
C LYS A 3 28.39 -1.04 55.11
N HIS A 4 27.93 0.07 54.55
CA HIS A 4 26.85 0.08 53.56
C HIS A 4 27.44 -0.19 52.18
N VAL A 5 27.03 -1.30 51.56
CA VAL A 5 27.36 -1.63 50.17
C VAL A 5 26.34 -0.91 49.27
N LEU A 6 26.80 0.13 48.58
CA LEU A 6 26.02 0.85 47.60
C LEU A 6 26.00 0.00 46.30
N VAL A 7 24.89 -0.71 46.06
CA VAL A 7 24.67 -1.40 44.79
C VAL A 7 24.24 -0.34 43.77
N VAL A 8 25.15 0.00 42.86
CA VAL A 8 24.85 0.88 41.71
C VAL A 8 24.22 0.00 40.62
N CYS A 9 22.90 0.02 40.51
CA CYS A 9 22.21 -0.46 39.32
C CYS A 9 22.51 0.50 38.15
N VAL A 10 23.42 0.12 37.27
CA VAL A 10 23.61 0.79 35.98
C VAL A 10 22.45 0.38 35.08
N SER A 11 21.41 1.21 35.06
CA SER A 11 20.32 1.13 34.09
C SER A 11 20.87 1.52 32.71
N ALA A 12 21.20 0.54 31.88
CA ALA A 12 21.51 0.76 30.48
C ALA A 12 20.23 1.10 29.72
N SER A 13 19.89 2.39 29.64
CA SER A 13 18.78 2.89 28.83
C SER A 13 19.11 2.67 27.34
N ALA A 14 18.41 1.72 26.72
CA ALA A 14 18.48 1.43 25.30
C ALA A 14 18.10 2.68 24.47
N LEU A 15 19.03 3.18 23.67
CA LEU A 15 18.74 4.14 22.61
C LEU A 15 18.02 3.39 21.48
N ALA A 16 16.70 3.30 21.58
CA ALA A 16 15.85 3.00 20.44
C ALA A 16 15.93 4.20 19.47
N ALA A 17 16.90 4.17 18.56
CA ALA A 17 16.98 5.12 17.48
C ALA A 17 15.75 4.91 16.59
N CYS A 18 14.73 5.76 16.74
CA CYS A 18 13.69 5.99 15.73
C CYS A 18 14.38 6.47 14.45
N ARG A 19 14.86 5.53 13.62
CA ARG A 19 15.35 5.85 12.28
C ARG A 19 14.15 6.29 11.47
N ALA A 20 13.99 7.60 11.28
CA ALA A 20 13.04 8.12 10.30
C ALA A 20 13.37 7.47 8.95
N ALA A 21 12.36 6.87 8.31
CA ALA A 21 12.52 6.24 7.00
C ALA A 21 13.13 7.25 6.01
N ALA A 22 14.02 6.76 5.13
CA ALA A 22 14.63 7.60 4.10
C ALA A 22 13.53 8.29 3.27
N PRO A 23 13.76 9.51 2.74
CA PRO A 23 12.74 10.26 2.00
C PRO A 23 12.02 9.44 0.91
N GLN A 24 12.77 8.62 0.17
CA GLN A 24 12.22 7.74 -0.85
C GLN A 24 11.29 6.66 -0.29
N GLN A 25 11.67 6.02 0.81
CA GLN A 25 10.83 5.03 1.49
C GLN A 25 9.51 5.64 1.99
N ARG A 26 9.54 6.90 2.45
CA ARG A 26 8.31 7.62 2.83
C ARG A 26 7.40 7.88 1.63
N LEU A 27 7.97 8.25 0.49
CA LEU A 27 7.20 8.51 -0.72
C LEU A 27 6.61 7.21 -1.31
N GLU A 28 7.35 6.10 -1.24
CA GLU A 28 6.83 4.76 -1.59
C GLU A 28 5.70 4.34 -0.63
N GLN A 29 5.82 4.62 0.67
CA GLN A 29 4.74 4.37 1.61
C GLN A 29 3.49 5.21 1.27
N GLN A 30 3.67 6.49 0.91
CA GLN A 30 2.56 7.34 0.46
C GLN A 30 1.91 6.81 -0.82
N LEU A 31 2.69 6.19 -1.73
CA LEU A 31 2.16 5.54 -2.93
C LEU A 31 1.33 4.29 -2.59
N ARG A 32 1.80 3.47 -1.64
CA ARG A 32 1.02 2.33 -1.13
C ARG A 32 -0.28 2.79 -0.49
N ASP A 33 -0.20 3.83 0.32
CA ASP A 33 -1.37 4.37 1.03
C ASP A 33 -2.38 4.98 0.06
N SER A 34 -1.94 5.69 -0.99
CA SER A 34 -2.83 6.22 -2.01
C SER A 34 -3.47 5.11 -2.86
N PHE A 35 -2.78 3.99 -3.10
CA PHE A 35 -3.34 2.83 -3.80
C PHE A 35 -4.46 2.19 -2.98
N VAL A 36 -4.22 2.04 -1.67
CA VAL A 36 -5.24 1.55 -0.74
C VAL A 36 -6.47 2.45 -0.73
N GLN A 37 -6.26 3.77 -0.70
CA GLN A 37 -7.37 4.73 -0.78
C GLN A 37 -8.15 4.62 -2.08
N GLN A 38 -7.46 4.38 -3.21
CA GLN A 38 -8.12 4.14 -4.49
C GLN A 38 -9.02 2.89 -4.43
N ILE A 39 -8.55 1.78 -3.85
CA ILE A 39 -9.37 0.59 -3.67
C ILE A 39 -10.62 0.89 -2.84
N VAL A 40 -10.45 1.54 -1.69
CA VAL A 40 -11.56 1.84 -0.78
C VAL A 40 -12.57 2.82 -1.41
N SER A 41 -12.13 3.72 -2.30
CA SER A 41 -13.02 4.68 -2.97
C SER A 41 -13.96 4.07 -4.01
N THR A 42 -13.76 2.80 -4.40
CA THR A 42 -14.58 2.09 -5.41
C THR A 42 -16.05 1.92 -5.00
N GLY A 43 -16.41 2.21 -3.74
CA GLY A 43 -17.79 2.23 -3.23
C GLY A 43 -18.46 0.86 -3.03
N ILE A 44 -17.97 -0.19 -3.71
CA ILE A 44 -18.41 -1.58 -3.52
C ILE A 44 -17.66 -2.32 -2.41
N VAL A 45 -16.57 -1.73 -1.91
CA VAL A 45 -15.70 -2.31 -0.88
C VAL A 45 -16.35 -2.14 0.49
N ARG A 46 -16.51 -3.26 1.20
CA ARG A 46 -17.07 -3.33 2.57
C ARG A 46 -16.14 -4.11 3.49
N ASP A 47 -16.30 -3.95 4.80
CA ASP A 47 -15.53 -4.68 5.82
C ASP A 47 -14.00 -4.60 5.62
N PHE A 48 -13.52 -3.44 5.15
CA PHE A 48 -12.12 -3.27 4.79
C PHE A 48 -11.20 -3.39 6.00
N GLN A 49 -10.14 -4.17 5.84
CA GLN A 49 -9.04 -4.31 6.79
C GLN A 49 -7.71 -4.28 6.05
N ARG A 50 -6.69 -3.73 6.71
CA ARG A 50 -5.31 -3.70 6.22
C ARG A 50 -4.37 -4.23 7.29
N ASN A 51 -3.48 -5.12 6.88
CA ASN A 51 -2.36 -5.61 7.66
C ASN A 51 -1.08 -5.53 6.82
N GLY A 52 -0.30 -4.47 7.03
CA GLY A 52 0.87 -4.16 6.21
C GLY A 52 0.49 -3.97 4.74
N ASP A 53 1.06 -4.82 3.88
CA ASP A 53 0.82 -4.86 2.43
C ASP A 53 -0.32 -5.78 2.02
N THR A 54 -1.01 -6.42 2.98
CA THR A 54 -2.18 -7.25 2.70
C THR A 54 -3.46 -6.51 3.07
N LEU A 55 -4.39 -6.48 2.13
CA LEU A 55 -5.72 -5.92 2.25
C LEU A 55 -6.74 -7.05 2.21
N SER A 56 -7.81 -6.93 3.00
CA SER A 56 -8.95 -7.84 2.94
C SER A 56 -10.25 -7.06 3.03
N PHE A 57 -11.25 -7.46 2.24
CA PHE A 57 -12.56 -6.82 2.23
C PHE A 57 -13.62 -7.74 1.63
N SER A 58 -14.89 -7.37 1.77
CA SER A 58 -16.02 -7.97 1.05
C SER A 58 -16.41 -7.08 -0.13
N ALA A 59 -16.63 -7.67 -1.31
CA ALA A 59 -17.17 -6.97 -2.47
C ALA A 59 -17.80 -7.96 -3.44
N ARG A 60 -18.69 -7.48 -4.32
CA ARG A 60 -19.38 -8.32 -5.30
C ARG A 60 -18.39 -8.96 -6.28
N TYR A 61 -18.58 -10.26 -6.56
CA TYR A 61 -17.90 -10.97 -7.64
C TYR A 61 -18.92 -11.84 -8.40
N GLY A 62 -19.19 -11.50 -9.66
CA GLY A 62 -20.26 -12.13 -10.43
C GLY A 62 -21.64 -11.99 -9.75
N ASN A 63 -22.23 -13.12 -9.36
CA ASN A 63 -23.52 -13.17 -8.66
C ASN A 63 -23.39 -13.17 -7.13
N GLU A 64 -22.18 -13.36 -6.61
CA GLU A 64 -21.93 -13.39 -5.17
C GLU A 64 -21.76 -11.96 -4.64
N LEU A 65 -22.63 -11.54 -3.73
CA LEU A 65 -22.65 -10.17 -3.21
C LEU A 65 -21.54 -9.87 -2.20
N ASP A 66 -21.09 -10.89 -1.46
CA ASP A 66 -20.19 -10.78 -0.31
C ASP A 66 -18.92 -11.64 -0.46
N ALA A 67 -18.42 -11.76 -1.70
CA ALA A 67 -17.19 -12.48 -1.97
C ALA A 67 -16.02 -11.88 -1.17
N LYS A 68 -15.12 -12.73 -0.69
CA LYS A 68 -14.00 -12.37 0.18
C LYS A 68 -12.77 -12.09 -0.66
N TRP A 69 -12.35 -10.83 -0.67
CA TRP A 69 -11.20 -10.38 -1.42
C TRP A 69 -9.98 -10.31 -0.53
N ARG A 70 -8.85 -10.69 -1.11
CA ARG A 70 -7.52 -10.44 -0.54
C ARG A 70 -6.65 -9.85 -1.63
N VAL A 71 -5.99 -8.75 -1.30
CA VAL A 71 -5.01 -8.08 -2.17
C VAL A 71 -3.68 -8.05 -1.44
N HIS A 72 -2.60 -8.40 -2.11
CA HIS A 72 -1.25 -8.21 -1.61
C HIS A 72 -0.52 -7.20 -2.50
N ILE A 73 0.06 -6.16 -1.91
CA ILE A 73 0.88 -5.18 -2.61
C ILE A 73 2.29 -5.74 -2.74
N ASP A 74 2.57 -6.34 -3.89
CA ASP A 74 3.85 -7.01 -4.18
C ASP A 74 5.00 -5.99 -4.24
N SER A 75 4.75 -4.82 -4.83
CA SER A 75 5.74 -3.74 -4.88
C SER A 75 5.11 -2.36 -5.08
N ALA A 76 5.84 -1.34 -4.65
CA ALA A 76 5.60 0.06 -4.95
C ALA A 76 6.96 0.68 -5.27
N ALA A 77 7.11 1.21 -6.49
CA ALA A 77 8.36 1.77 -6.98
C ALA A 77 8.12 3.15 -7.59
N ILE A 78 9.13 4.02 -7.50
CA ILE A 78 9.05 5.38 -8.03
C ILE A 78 10.14 5.57 -9.07
N GLU A 79 9.69 5.85 -10.29
CA GLU A 79 10.52 6.29 -11.40
C GLU A 79 10.58 7.82 -11.35
N ALA A 80 11.75 8.37 -11.02
CA ALA A 80 11.95 9.81 -11.00
C ALA A 80 11.74 10.41 -12.41
N GLY A 81 11.05 11.53 -12.47
CA GLY A 81 10.88 12.27 -13.73
C GLY A 81 12.22 12.78 -14.26
N ALA A 82 12.40 12.76 -15.58
CA ALA A 82 13.58 13.33 -16.22
C ALA A 82 13.65 14.86 -16.00
N ASP A 83 14.81 15.32 -15.54
CA ASP A 83 15.30 16.71 -15.56
C ASP A 83 14.28 17.78 -15.15
N GLY A 84 13.47 17.50 -14.12
CA GLY A 84 12.53 18.45 -13.53
C GLY A 84 11.33 18.84 -14.40
N THR A 85 11.15 18.20 -15.56
CA THR A 85 10.05 18.48 -16.50
C THR A 85 8.96 17.41 -16.46
N ALA A 86 9.34 16.16 -16.20
CA ALA A 86 8.40 15.05 -16.02
C ALA A 86 7.99 14.90 -14.54
N LYS A 87 6.75 14.48 -14.31
CA LYS A 87 6.28 14.10 -12.97
C LYS A 87 6.87 12.75 -12.59
N ASP A 88 7.18 12.56 -11.31
CA ASP A 88 7.56 11.24 -10.78
C ASP A 88 6.40 10.26 -11.01
N LYS A 89 6.74 9.07 -11.50
CA LYS A 89 5.79 8.01 -11.80
C LYS A 89 5.90 6.93 -10.74
N GLY A 90 4.82 6.75 -10.00
CA GLY A 90 4.66 5.62 -9.08
C GLY A 90 4.09 4.43 -9.83
N VAL A 91 4.64 3.24 -9.60
CA VAL A 91 4.13 1.97 -10.11
C VAL A 91 3.84 1.05 -8.94
N VAL A 92 2.64 0.50 -8.88
CA VAL A 92 2.22 -0.48 -7.87
C VAL A 92 1.86 -1.79 -8.54
N LYS A 93 2.45 -2.88 -8.08
CA LYS A 93 2.10 -4.25 -8.49
C LYS A 93 1.40 -4.96 -7.35
N SER A 94 0.34 -5.68 -7.67
CA SER A 94 -0.47 -6.36 -6.67
C SER A 94 -1.06 -7.68 -7.16
N SER A 95 -1.11 -8.62 -6.23
CA SER A 95 -1.71 -9.95 -6.40
C SER A 95 -3.09 -9.97 -5.77
N TRP A 96 -4.09 -10.42 -6.54
CA TRP A 96 -5.50 -10.37 -6.16
C TRP A 96 -6.07 -11.77 -6.05
N TYR A 97 -6.92 -11.96 -5.04
CA TYR A 97 -7.59 -13.22 -4.76
C TYR A 97 -9.04 -12.95 -4.38
N VAL A 98 -9.93 -13.84 -4.82
CA VAL A 98 -11.34 -13.84 -4.45
C VAL A 98 -11.73 -15.23 -3.97
N ASN A 99 -12.32 -15.32 -2.78
CA ASN A 99 -12.66 -16.57 -2.11
C ASN A 99 -11.49 -17.57 -2.01
N GLY A 100 -10.26 -17.04 -1.88
CA GLY A 100 -9.02 -17.82 -1.81
C GLY A 100 -8.37 -18.09 -3.17
N GLU A 101 -9.11 -17.92 -4.27
CA GLU A 101 -8.63 -18.21 -5.62
C GLU A 101 -7.93 -16.99 -6.26
N PRO A 102 -6.76 -17.17 -6.89
CA PRO A 102 -6.05 -16.07 -7.55
C PRO A 102 -6.78 -15.58 -8.82
N ILE A 103 -6.82 -14.25 -8.98
CA ILE A 103 -7.22 -13.61 -10.22
C ILE A 103 -5.98 -13.43 -11.09
N HIS A 104 -6.00 -14.05 -12.27
CA HIS A 104 -4.87 -14.02 -13.19
C HIS A 104 -5.03 -12.89 -14.21
N ARG A 105 -3.93 -12.26 -14.60
CA ARG A 105 -3.92 -11.36 -15.76
C ARG A 105 -4.10 -12.16 -17.05
N ARG A 106 -4.75 -11.57 -18.05
CA ARG A 106 -4.77 -12.07 -19.44
C ARG A 106 -3.86 -11.19 -20.28
N GLY A 107 -2.60 -11.61 -20.43
CA GLY A 107 -1.59 -10.79 -21.09
C GLY A 107 -1.29 -9.52 -20.28
N ASP A 108 -1.47 -8.36 -20.90
CA ASP A 108 -1.35 -7.04 -20.28
C ASP A 108 -2.64 -6.55 -19.59
N GLN A 109 -3.76 -7.27 -19.76
CA GLN A 109 -5.05 -6.90 -19.19
C GLN A 109 -5.25 -7.53 -17.80
N SER A 110 -5.81 -6.73 -16.90
CA SER A 110 -6.26 -7.19 -15.60
C SER A 110 -7.67 -7.78 -15.71
N ASP A 111 -7.90 -8.95 -15.12
CA ASP A 111 -9.23 -9.59 -15.05
C ASP A 111 -10.03 -9.14 -13.81
N LEU A 112 -9.72 -7.97 -13.27
CA LEU A 112 -10.52 -7.42 -12.19
C LEU A 112 -11.92 -7.03 -12.67
N PRO A 113 -12.93 -7.13 -11.80
CA PRO A 113 -14.28 -6.64 -12.10
C PRO A 113 -14.29 -5.15 -12.50
N LEU A 114 -15.20 -4.81 -13.42
CA LEU A 114 -15.34 -3.46 -13.97
C LEU A 114 -15.33 -2.33 -12.93
N PRO A 115 -16.01 -2.42 -11.77
CA PRO A 115 -15.96 -1.34 -10.79
C PRO A 115 -14.54 -0.95 -10.37
N PHE A 116 -13.61 -1.91 -10.25
CA PHE A 116 -12.21 -1.61 -9.95
C PHE A 116 -11.50 -0.98 -11.15
N LEU A 117 -11.71 -1.53 -12.35
CA LEU A 117 -11.10 -1.01 -13.58
C LEU A 117 -11.56 0.42 -13.89
N ASP A 118 -12.85 0.72 -13.74
CA ASP A 118 -13.45 2.05 -13.92
C ASP A 118 -12.91 3.06 -12.90
N ASN A 119 -12.43 2.57 -11.76
CA ASN A 119 -11.76 3.38 -10.74
C ASN A 119 -10.22 3.38 -10.91
N GLY A 120 -9.70 2.98 -12.07
CA GLY A 120 -8.27 3.00 -12.38
C GLY A 120 -7.44 1.94 -11.62
N ILE A 121 -8.07 0.89 -11.12
CA ILE A 121 -7.40 -0.18 -10.36
C ILE A 121 -7.23 -1.42 -11.23
N ALA A 122 -5.99 -1.85 -11.35
CA ALA A 122 -5.51 -3.05 -12.02
C ALA A 122 -4.47 -3.77 -11.14
N GLN A 123 -4.09 -4.98 -11.54
CA GLN A 123 -2.99 -5.72 -10.88
C GLN A 123 -1.63 -5.03 -11.04
N GLU A 124 -1.47 -4.17 -12.04
CA GLU A 124 -0.33 -3.27 -12.20
C GLU A 124 -0.86 -1.87 -12.53
N CYS A 125 -0.71 -0.94 -11.60
CA CYS A 125 -1.22 0.43 -11.70
C CYS A 125 -0.10 1.44 -11.73
N TRP A 126 -0.38 2.62 -12.26
CA TRP A 126 0.53 3.76 -12.21
C TRP A 126 -0.20 5.03 -11.77
N ALA A 127 0.55 5.89 -11.09
CA ALA A 127 0.10 7.21 -10.67
C ALA A 127 1.22 8.21 -10.88
N PHE A 128 0.87 9.47 -11.09
CA PHE A 128 1.84 10.55 -11.17
C PHE A 128 1.81 11.40 -9.90
N TRP A 129 2.98 11.77 -9.40
CA TRP A 129 3.11 12.70 -8.29
C TRP A 129 2.65 14.09 -8.72
N ASP A 130 1.68 14.64 -8.00
CA ASP A 130 1.27 16.04 -8.16
C ASP A 130 1.90 16.89 -7.06
N SER A 131 2.90 17.68 -7.44
CA SER A 131 3.61 18.59 -6.54
C SER A 131 2.74 19.75 -6.04
N ARG A 132 1.58 20.03 -6.65
CA ARG A 132 0.69 21.10 -6.18
C ARG A 132 -0.18 20.65 -5.01
N SER A 133 -0.74 19.45 -5.13
CA SER A 133 -1.60 18.85 -4.10
C SER A 133 -0.84 17.97 -3.10
N HIS A 134 0.44 17.67 -3.38
CA HIS A 134 1.26 16.69 -2.65
C HIS A 134 0.58 15.32 -2.55
N GLN A 135 -0.02 14.87 -3.66
CA GLN A 135 -0.76 13.62 -3.75
C GLN A 135 -0.42 12.85 -5.03
N TRP A 136 -0.66 11.55 -4.98
CA TRP A 136 -0.60 10.68 -6.16
C TRP A 136 -1.91 10.79 -6.96
N SER A 137 -1.80 11.12 -8.24
CA SER A 137 -2.92 11.14 -9.18
C SER A 137 -2.94 9.82 -9.95
N TRP A 138 -3.90 8.96 -9.63
CA TRP A 138 -4.20 7.73 -10.37
C TRP A 138 -4.76 8.05 -11.76
N LYS A 139 -4.48 7.18 -12.71
CA LYS A 139 -4.83 7.32 -14.12
C LYS A 139 -5.44 6.04 -14.66
#